data_AF-A0A452RPS7-F1
#
_entry.id   AF-A0A452RPS7-F1
#
_cell.length_a   1.000
_cell.length_b   1.000
_cell.length_c   1.000
_cell.angle_alpha   90.00
_cell.angle_beta   90.00
_cell.angle_gamma   90.00
#
_symmetry.space_group_name_H-M   'P 1'
#
loop_
_entity.id
_entity.type
_entity.pdbx_description
1 polymer ?
#
loop_
_entity_poly.entity_id
_entity_poly.type
_entity_poly.pdbx_seq_one_letter_code
_entity_poly.pdbx_strand_id
1 'polypeptide(L)'
;MVKQTIQVFARVKPTARKQPQGIYSIDDDENLTPSLEIILSRDLADGFVNNKRESYKFKFQKIFDQGANQETIFENIAKPVAERTIYSTHAN
;
A
#
# COMPACT_ATOMS: atom_id res chain seq x y z
N MET A 1 25.34 4.71 -2.56
CA MET A 1 23.96 4.18 -2.67
C MET A 1 23.66 3.36 -1.44
N VAL A 2 22.68 3.75 -0.62
CA VAL A 2 22.31 3.00 0.59
C VAL A 2 21.61 1.71 0.16
N LYS A 3 22.12 0.54 0.56
CA LYS A 3 21.44 -0.74 0.33
C LYS A 3 20.13 -0.72 1.14
N GLN A 4 18.99 -0.51 0.50
CA GLN A 4 17.69 -0.73 1.13
C GLN A 4 17.49 -2.22 1.37
N THR A 5 17.50 -2.63 2.64
CA THR A 5 17.40 -4.04 3.03
C THR A 5 15.96 -4.51 3.16
N ILE A 6 15.02 -3.61 3.48
CA ILE A 6 13.60 -3.95 3.68
C ILE A 6 12.73 -3.09 2.76
N GLN A 7 11.88 -3.77 1.99
CA GLN A 7 10.90 -3.15 1.12
C GLN A 7 9.49 -3.38 1.67
N VAL A 8 8.71 -2.30 1.79
CA VAL A 8 7.36 -2.34 2.36
C VAL A 8 6.36 -1.82 1.33
N PHE A 9 5.40 -2.68 0.99
CA PHE A 9 4.37 -2.45 -0.02
C PHE A 9 2.99 -2.59 0.61
N ALA A 10 1.98 -1.93 0.03
CA ALA A 10 0.59 -2.12 0.40
C ALA A 10 -0.21 -2.69 -0.78
N ARG A 11 -1.06 -3.69 -0.53
CA ARG A 11 -2.03 -4.20 -1.52
C ARG A 11 -3.44 -4.06 -0.98
N VAL A 12 -4.27 -3.29 -1.66
CA VAL A 12 -5.70 -3.26 -1.41
C VAL A 12 -6.32 -4.52 -1.99
N LYS A 13 -7.03 -5.28 -1.17
CA LYS A 13 -7.69 -6.50 -1.60
C LYS A 13 -8.71 -6.17 -2.69
N PRO A 14 -8.68 -6.85 -3.85
CA PRO A 14 -9.74 -6.71 -4.85
C PRO A 14 -11.07 -7.14 -4.24
N THR A 15 -12.06 -6.25 -4.22
CA THR A 15 -13.40 -6.56 -3.70
C THR A 15 -14.36 -6.87 -4.84
N ALA A 16 -15.15 -7.94 -4.69
CA ALA A 16 -16.14 -8.34 -5.70
C ALA A 16 -17.22 -7.29 -5.98
N ARG A 17 -17.43 -6.37 -5.03
CA ARG A 17 -18.24 -5.15 -5.18
C ARG A 17 -17.32 -3.96 -4.95
N LYS A 18 -17.43 -2.91 -5.76
CA LYS A 18 -16.77 -1.63 -5.48
C LYS A 18 -17.27 -1.15 -4.11
N GLN A 19 -16.35 -1.00 -3.15
CA GLN A 19 -16.66 -0.39 -1.86
C GLN A 19 -17.21 1.02 -2.10
N PRO A 20 -18.05 1.55 -1.19
CA PRO A 20 -18.49 2.94 -1.30
C PRO A 20 -17.26 3.86 -1.36
N GLN A 21 -17.29 4.81 -2.29
CA GLN A 21 -16.26 5.84 -2.41
C GLN A 21 -16.05 6.51 -1.05
N GLY A 22 -14.79 6.64 -0.62
CA GLY A 22 -14.42 7.46 0.54
C GLY A 22 -13.94 6.72 1.80
N ILE A 23 -13.83 5.38 1.82
CA ILE A 23 -13.22 4.66 2.97
C ILE A 23 -11.67 4.75 2.94
N TYR A 24 -11.10 4.87 1.75
CA TYR A 24 -9.67 5.11 1.58
C TYR A 24 -9.40 5.92 0.31
N SER A 25 -8.26 6.61 0.27
CA SER A 25 -7.73 7.29 -0.91
C SER A 25 -6.28 6.87 -1.13
N ILE A 26 -5.85 6.83 -2.39
CA ILE A 26 -4.47 6.57 -2.77
C ILE A 26 -3.97 7.82 -3.49
N ASP A 27 -2.85 8.32 -3.00
CA ASP A 27 -2.12 9.46 -3.55
C ASP A 27 -0.80 8.91 -4.10
N ASP A 28 -0.76 8.79 -5.43
CA ASP A 28 0.30 8.13 -6.22
C ASP A 28 0.99 9.15 -7.16
N ASP A 29 1.10 10.40 -6.70
CA ASP A 29 1.75 11.49 -7.44
C ASP A 29 3.23 11.16 -7.70
N GLU A 30 3.66 11.26 -8.96
CA GLU A 30 5.00 10.81 -9.42
C GLU A 30 6.16 11.51 -8.69
N ASN A 31 5.90 12.68 -8.11
CA ASN A 31 6.88 13.49 -7.38
C ASN A 31 6.92 13.20 -5.88
N LEU A 32 5.96 12.42 -5.35
CA LEU A 32 5.80 12.18 -3.92
C LEU A 32 5.91 10.69 -3.58
N THR A 33 6.20 10.40 -2.32
CA THR A 33 6.16 9.03 -1.82
C THR A 33 4.70 8.55 -1.83
N PRO A 34 4.37 7.41 -2.48
CA PRO A 34 3.03 6.87 -2.51
C PRO A 34 2.44 6.78 -1.11
N SER A 35 1.19 7.21 -0.99
CA SER A 35 0.52 7.22 0.31
C SER A 35 -0.92 6.74 0.25
N LEU A 36 -1.26 5.90 1.24
CA LEU A 36 -2.58 5.33 1.46
C LEU A 36 -3.20 6.07 2.64
N GLU A 37 -4.32 6.74 2.40
CA GLU A 37 -5.12 7.36 3.45
C GLU A 37 -6.35 6.49 3.72
N ILE A 38 -6.59 6.17 4.99
CA ILE A 38 -7.79 5.46 5.45
C ILE A 38 -8.64 6.46 6.23
N ILE A 39 -9.90 6.60 5.82
CA ILE A 39 -10.89 7.49 6.42
C ILE A 39 -11.87 6.64 7.20
N LEU A 40 -11.96 6.89 8.51
CA LEU A 40 -12.91 6.24 9.40
C LEU A 40 -14.22 7.00 9.38
N SER A 41 -15.31 6.28 9.14
CA SER A 41 -16.67 6.83 9.24
C SER A 41 -16.94 7.32 10.66
N ARG A 42 -17.56 8.50 10.77
CA ARG A 42 -18.02 9.05 12.06
C ARG A 42 -19.10 8.17 12.65
N ASP A 43 -18.94 7.81 13.92
CA ASP A 43 -20.03 7.24 14.69
C ASP A 43 -20.94 8.36 15.20
N LEU A 44 -22.17 8.41 14.68
CA LEU A 44 -23.17 9.41 15.05
C LEU A 44 -23.69 9.23 16.48
N ALA A 45 -23.42 8.09 17.13
CA ALA A 45 -23.83 7.81 18.51
C ALA A 45 -22.87 8.39 19.57
N ASP A 46 -21.72 8.93 19.16
CA ASP A 46 -20.58 9.24 20.04
C ASP A 46 -20.63 10.64 20.71
N GLY A 47 -21.74 11.37 20.57
CA GLY A 47 -21.97 12.65 21.27
C GLY A 47 -21.34 13.91 20.64
N PHE A 48 -21.67 15.08 21.21
CA PHE A 48 -21.46 16.42 20.61
C PHE A 48 -20.00 16.87 20.39
N VAL A 49 -19.00 16.18 20.95
CA VAL A 49 -17.57 16.47 20.73
C VAL A 49 -16.82 15.16 20.48
N ASN A 50 -16.57 14.83 19.22
CA ASN A 50 -15.79 13.66 18.82
C ASN A 50 -14.43 14.09 18.23
N ASN A 51 -13.39 14.17 19.08
CA ASN A 51 -12.02 14.50 18.66
C ASN A 51 -11.20 13.26 18.25
N LYS A 52 -11.85 12.13 17.94
CA LYS A 52 -11.15 10.93 17.49
C LYS A 52 -10.49 11.21 16.13
N ARG A 53 -9.30 10.63 15.92
CA ARG A 53 -8.61 10.75 14.64
C ARG A 53 -9.36 9.93 13.60
N GLU A 54 -9.87 10.61 12.58
CA GLU A 54 -10.67 10.04 11.51
C GLU A 54 -9.86 9.69 10.25
N SER A 55 -8.71 10.36 10.03
CA SER A 55 -7.85 10.11 8.88
C SER A 55 -6.47 9.60 9.30
N TYR A 56 -6.05 8.50 8.67
CA TYR A 56 -4.73 7.88 8.85
C TYR A 56 -4.03 7.78 7.50
N LYS A 57 -2.93 8.51 7.34
CA LYS A 57 -2.09 8.50 6.13
C LYS A 57 -0.83 7.67 6.38
N PHE A 58 -0.60 6.67 5.54
CA PHE A 58 0.55 5.77 5.58
C PHE A 58 1.35 5.88 4.29
N LYS A 59 2.69 5.85 4.38
CA LYS A 59 3.57 5.90 3.21
C LYS A 59 4.13 4.52 2.91
N PHE A 60 4.15 4.17 1.63
CA PHE A 60 4.69 2.90 1.14
C PHE A 60 5.62 3.14 -0.04
N GLN A 61 6.42 2.14 -0.40
CA GLN A 61 7.27 2.23 -1.59
C GLN A 61 6.45 2.13 -2.87
N LYS A 62 5.35 1.36 -2.82
CA LYS A 62 4.34 1.28 -3.86
C LYS A 62 3.04 0.77 -3.25
N ILE A 63 1.92 1.23 -3.80
CA ILE A 63 0.58 0.82 -3.38
C ILE A 63 -0.10 0.16 -4.58
N PHE A 64 -0.59 -1.04 -4.39
CA PHE A 64 -1.35 -1.80 -5.39
C PHE A 64 -2.84 -1.63 -5.08
N ASP A 65 -3.55 -0.86 -5.90
CA ASP A 65 -5.01 -0.71 -5.78
C ASP A 65 -5.74 -2.01 -6.19
N GLN A 66 -7.06 -2.04 -6.02
CA GLN A 66 -7.92 -3.19 -6.31
C GLN A 66 -7.77 -3.74 -7.74
N GLY A 67 -7.39 -2.89 -8.70
CA GLY A 67 -7.16 -3.28 -10.09
C GLY A 67 -5.84 -4.03 -10.35
N ALA A 68 -4.94 -4.10 -9.36
CA ALA A 68 -3.66 -4.75 -9.53
C ALA A 68 -3.80 -6.27 -9.72
N ASN A 69 -3.29 -6.76 -10.84
CA ASN A 69 -3.25 -8.18 -11.15
C ASN A 69 -2.12 -8.89 -10.37
N GLN A 70 -2.20 -10.22 -10.32
CA GLN A 70 -1.22 -11.04 -9.60
C GLN A 70 0.18 -10.98 -10.24
N GLU A 71 0.23 -10.86 -11.57
CA GLU A 71 1.50 -10.77 -12.31
C GLU A 71 2.30 -9.52 -11.92
N THR A 72 1.66 -8.34 -11.92
CA THR A 72 2.31 -7.08 -11.53
C THR A 72 2.86 -7.17 -10.11
N ILE A 73 2.14 -7.82 -9.20
CA ILE A 73 2.58 -7.99 -7.81
C ILE A 73 3.81 -8.90 -7.75
N PHE A 74 3.80 -10.02 -8.49
CA PHE A 74 4.94 -10.93 -8.56
C PHE A 74 6.18 -10.22 -9.12
N GLU A 75 6.04 -9.50 -10.23
CA GLU A 75 7.14 -8.80 -10.89
C GLU A 75 7.76 -7.70 -10.00
N ASN A 76 6.95 -7.00 -9.22
CA ASN A 76 7.43 -5.88 -8.40
C ASN A 76 7.99 -6.33 -7.04
N ILE A 77 7.49 -7.42 -6.45
CA ILE A 77 7.86 -7.86 -5.09
C ILE A 77 8.73 -9.12 -5.11
N ALA A 78 8.23 -10.19 -5.74
CA ALA A 78 8.83 -11.52 -5.58
C ALA A 78 9.98 -11.76 -6.56
N LYS A 79 9.86 -11.31 -7.81
CA LYS A 79 10.89 -11.49 -8.85
C LYS A 79 12.25 -10.91 -8.45
N PRO A 80 12.38 -9.67 -7.94
CA PRO A 80 13.67 -9.11 -7.54
C PRO A 80 14.32 -9.88 -6.38
N VAL A 81 13.52 -10.43 -5.47
CA VAL A 81 13.99 -11.23 -4.33
C VAL A 81 14.48 -12.61 -4.80
N ALA A 82 13.73 -13.25 -5.70
CA ALA A 82 14.11 -14.54 -6.29
C ALA A 82 15.40 -14.42 -7.11
N GLU A 83 15.49 -13.41 -7.98
CA GLU A 83 16.67 -13.11 -8.78
C GLU A 83 17.89 -12.88 -7.88
N ARG A 84 17.74 -12.07 -6.82
CA ARG A 84 18.84 -11.83 -5.87
C ARG A 84 19.33 -13.11 -5.19
N THR A 85 18.42 -14.05 -4.92
CA THR A 85 18.78 -15.36 -4.34
C THR A 85 19.58 -16.21 -5.33
N ILE A 86 19.16 -16.25 -6.59
CA ILE A 86 19.85 -16.98 -7.67
C ILE A 86 21.25 -16.39 -7.90
N TYR A 87 21.35 -15.07 -8.11
CA TYR A 87 22.63 -14.41 -8.38
C TYR A 87 23.58 -14.40 -7.18
N SER A 88 23.06 -14.39 -5.94
CA SER A 88 23.89 -14.51 -4.74
C SER A 88 24.57 -15.89 -4.60
N THR A 89 24.05 -16.92 -5.27
CA THR A 89 24.59 -18.29 -5.17
C THR A 89 25.74 -18.52 -6.16
N HIS A 90 25.84 -17.74 -7.24
CA HIS A 90 26.90 -17.83 -8.24
C HIS A 90 28.14 -16.97 -7.94
N ALA A 91 28.15 -16.27 -6.80
CA ALA A 91 29.23 -15.34 -6.41
C ALA A 91 30.19 -15.90 -5.34
N ASN A 92 30.17 -17.20 -5.08
CA ASN A 92 31.12 -17.90 -4.19
C ASN A 92 31.95 -18.92 -4.96
#